data_AF-A0A564Z2B0-F1
#
_entry.id   AF-A0A564Z2B0-F1
#
_cell.length_a   1.000
_cell.length_b   1.000
_cell.length_c   1.000
_cell.angle_alpha   90.00
_cell.angle_beta   90.00
_cell.angle_gamma   90.00
#
_symmetry.space_group_name_H-M   'P 1'
#
loop_
_entity.id
_entity.type
_entity.pdbx_description
1 polymer ?
#
loop_
_entity_poly.entity_id
_entity_poly.type
_entity_poly.pdbx_seq_one_letter_code
_entity_poly.pdbx_strand_id
1 'polypeptide(L)'
;MESGSSDCPICLQPLLQPVEIPCGHIFCYLCLKGSAFHRRKCPLCRGGITMGFFNNPNMIHSTIEGPKQDRIPSELVWYYEGRNGWWQYDERTANEIESAFSQSLSKCEVFIAGHFYIIDFVNMCQVCKYCFYITDSF
;
A
#
# COMPACT_ATOMS: atom_id res chain seq x y z
N MET A 1 -11.01 28.56 3.12
CA MET A 1 -10.33 27.98 1.95
C MET A 1 -9.66 26.73 2.45
N GLU A 2 -10.29 25.57 2.25
CA GLU A 2 -9.78 24.30 2.76
C GLU A 2 -8.48 23.97 2.01
N SER A 3 -7.39 23.92 2.78
CA SER A 3 -6.15 23.29 2.38
C SER A 3 -6.46 21.89 1.86
N GLY A 4 -6.12 21.59 0.61
CA GLY A 4 -6.31 20.26 0.03
C GLY A 4 -5.79 19.21 1.01
N SER A 5 -6.68 18.33 1.47
CA SER A 5 -6.38 17.42 2.57
C SER A 5 -5.15 16.57 2.22
N SER A 6 -4.10 16.67 3.02
CA SER A 6 -2.90 15.83 2.90
C SER A 6 -3.16 14.35 3.22
N ASP A 7 -4.38 14.04 3.71
CA ASP A 7 -4.77 12.74 4.18
C ASP A 7 -5.59 11.98 3.14
N CYS A 8 -5.37 10.67 3.09
CA CYS A 8 -6.10 9.78 2.22
C CYS A 8 -7.55 9.61 2.70
N PRO A 9 -8.56 9.82 1.83
CA PRO A 9 -9.97 9.65 2.20
C PRO A 9 -10.38 8.20 2.55
N ILE A 10 -9.52 7.21 2.27
CA ILE A 10 -9.81 5.78 2.53
C ILE A 10 -9.31 5.39 3.93
N CYS A 11 -8.05 5.69 4.25
CA CYS A 11 -7.44 5.29 5.52
C CYS A 11 -7.39 6.40 6.57
N LEU A 12 -7.73 7.65 6.21
CA LEU A 12 -7.71 8.82 7.09
C LEU A 12 -6.32 9.06 7.72
N GLN A 13 -5.27 8.83 6.94
CA GLN A 13 -3.86 9.03 7.31
C GLN A 13 -3.16 9.81 6.19
N PRO A 14 -1.99 10.42 6.44
CA PRO A 14 -1.21 11.08 5.40
C PRO A 14 -1.03 10.20 4.16
N LEU A 15 -1.13 10.81 2.99
CA LEU A 15 -1.02 10.15 1.70
C LEU A 15 0.35 9.48 1.55
N LEU A 16 0.36 8.16 1.40
CA LEU A 16 1.54 7.37 1.08
C LEU A 16 1.49 6.93 -0.37
N GLN A 17 2.52 7.31 -1.15
CA GLN A 17 2.56 7.11 -2.60
C GLN A 17 1.24 7.59 -3.25
N PRO A 18 0.95 8.91 -3.17
CA PRO A 18 -0.29 9.47 -3.68
C PRO A 18 -0.44 9.22 -5.19
N VAL A 19 -1.63 8.79 -5.58
CA VAL A 19 -2.00 8.59 -6.99
C VAL A 19 -3.26 9.37 -7.32
N GLU A 20 -3.22 10.09 -8.44
CA GLU A 20 -4.38 10.77 -9.00
C GLU A 20 -5.09 9.85 -9.99
N ILE A 21 -6.39 9.64 -9.80
CA ILE A 21 -7.22 8.89 -10.76
C ILE A 21 -7.87 9.81 -11.80
N PRO A 22 -8.40 9.31 -12.93
CA PRO A 22 -8.90 10.17 -14.03
C PRO A 22 -9.97 11.21 -13.66
N CYS A 23 -10.67 11.04 -12.53
CA CYS A 23 -11.63 12.02 -12.04
C CYS A 23 -11.02 13.12 -11.15
N GLY A 24 -9.70 13.16 -10.98
CA GLY A 24 -8.96 14.17 -10.21
C GLY A 24 -8.83 13.92 -8.71
N HIS A 25 -9.43 12.85 -8.17
CA HIS A 25 -9.31 12.51 -6.75
C HIS A 25 -7.99 11.77 -6.45
N ILE A 26 -7.46 11.97 -5.24
CA ILE A 26 -6.15 11.48 -4.81
C ILE A 26 -6.29 10.51 -3.63
N PHE A 27 -5.55 9.40 -3.68
CA PHE A 27 -5.53 8.36 -2.63
C PHE A 27 -4.13 7.77 -2.48
N CYS A 28 -3.86 7.03 -1.40
CA CYS A 28 -2.68 6.16 -1.34
C CYS A 28 -2.81 5.07 -2.41
N TYR A 29 -1.71 4.73 -3.09
CA TYR A 29 -1.70 3.68 -4.12
C TYR A 29 -2.33 2.37 -3.62
N LEU A 30 -1.90 1.86 -2.46
CA LEU A 30 -2.40 0.60 -1.92
C LEU A 30 -3.85 0.68 -1.44
N CYS A 31 -4.29 1.83 -0.92
CA CYS A 31 -5.69 2.03 -0.53
C CYS A 31 -6.61 1.99 -1.76
N LEU A 32 -6.23 2.70 -2.83
CA LEU A 32 -6.97 2.67 -4.08
C LEU A 32 -6.97 1.27 -4.70
N LYS A 33 -5.82 0.59 -4.72
CA LYS A 33 -5.68 -0.77 -5.25
C LYS A 33 -6.62 -1.75 -4.52
N GLY A 34 -6.68 -1.67 -3.18
CA GLY A 34 -7.62 -2.47 -2.39
C GLY A 34 -9.08 -2.15 -2.68
N SER A 35 -9.45 -0.86 -2.73
CA SER A 35 -10.83 -0.47 -3.05
C SER A 35 -11.25 -0.87 -4.47
N ALA A 36 -10.35 -0.73 -5.44
CA ALA A 36 -10.61 -1.00 -6.85
C ALA A 36 -10.71 -2.50 -7.18
N PHE A 37 -10.16 -3.36 -6.31
CA PHE A 37 -10.30 -4.81 -6.40
C PHE A 37 -11.77 -5.23 -6.37
N HIS A 38 -12.56 -4.65 -5.47
CA HIS A 38 -14.00 -4.96 -5.37
C HIS A 38 -14.84 -4.15 -6.35
N ARG A 39 -14.54 -2.85 -6.52
CA ARG A 39 -15.30 -1.96 -7.40
C ARG A 39 -14.36 -1.01 -8.10
N ARG A 40 -14.28 -1.13 -9.42
CA ARG A 40 -13.46 -0.27 -10.31
C ARG A 40 -14.02 1.16 -10.45
N LYS A 41 -14.27 1.82 -9.32
CA LYS A 41 -14.88 3.15 -9.22
C LYS A 41 -14.13 3.98 -8.17
N CYS A 42 -14.09 5.28 -8.39
CA CYS A 42 -13.61 6.26 -7.41
C CYS A 42 -14.44 6.14 -6.11
N PRO A 43 -13.79 6.02 -4.94
CA PRO A 43 -14.48 6.01 -3.64
C PRO A 43 -15.28 7.28 -3.33
N LEU A 44 -14.92 8.42 -3.92
CA LEU A 44 -15.56 9.71 -3.67
C LEU A 44 -16.69 10.02 -4.67
N CYS A 45 -16.40 10.05 -5.97
CA CYS A 45 -17.39 10.45 -6.99
C CYS A 45 -17.95 9.29 -7.82
N ARG A 46 -17.51 8.05 -7.57
CA ARG A 46 -17.94 6.84 -8.31
C ARG A 46 -17.60 6.82 -9.80
N GLY A 47 -16.76 7.74 -10.28
CA GLY A 47 -16.21 7.72 -11.64
C GLY A 47 -15.41 6.44 -11.92
N GLY A 48 -15.46 5.92 -13.15
CA GLY A 48 -14.82 4.65 -13.51
C GLY A 48 -13.30 4.68 -13.43
N ILE A 49 -12.70 3.55 -13.03
CA ILE A 49 -11.26 3.33 -13.02
C ILE A 49 -10.94 2.18 -13.98
N THR A 50 -10.12 2.41 -14.98
CA THR A 50 -9.71 1.36 -15.93
C THR A 50 -8.66 0.44 -15.30
N MET A 51 -8.61 -0.83 -15.73
CA MET A 51 -7.59 -1.76 -15.19
C MET A 51 -6.16 -1.37 -15.58
N GLY A 52 -5.97 -0.75 -16.74
CA GLY A 52 -4.68 -0.24 -17.17
C GLY A 52 -4.07 0.81 -16.24
N PHE A 53 -4.88 1.48 -15.43
CA PHE A 53 -4.40 2.47 -14.45
C PHE A 53 -3.35 1.89 -13.50
N PHE A 54 -3.54 0.67 -13.00
CA PHE A 54 -2.62 0.09 -12.02
C PHE A 54 -1.29 -0.37 -12.62
N ASN A 55 -1.22 -0.48 -13.95
CA ASN A 55 0.02 -0.77 -14.66
C ASN A 55 0.89 0.47 -14.86
N ASN A 56 0.27 1.66 -14.93
CA ASN A 56 0.96 2.93 -15.08
C ASN A 56 0.20 4.06 -14.36
N PRO A 57 0.20 4.07 -13.01
CA PRO A 57 -0.55 5.05 -12.24
C PRO A 57 0.09 6.44 -12.34
N ASN A 58 -0.74 7.49 -12.33
CA ASN A 58 -0.25 8.86 -12.21
C ASN A 58 0.19 9.14 -10.77
N MET A 59 1.47 8.89 -10.48
CA MET A 59 2.09 9.12 -9.17
C MET A 59 2.36 10.61 -8.98
N ILE A 60 1.81 11.19 -7.91
CA ILE A 60 2.11 12.58 -7.53
C ILE A 60 3.41 12.57 -6.75
N HIS A 61 4.48 13.10 -7.34
CA HIS A 61 5.69 13.41 -6.58
C HIS A 61 5.46 14.77 -5.93
N SER A 62 5.32 14.84 -4.62
CA SER A 62 5.28 16.11 -3.91
C SER A 62 6.54 16.90 -4.24
N THR A 63 6.40 18.07 -4.88
CA THR A 63 7.49 18.98 -5.27
C THR A 63 8.23 19.61 -4.08
N ILE A 64 7.88 19.22 -2.87
CA ILE A 64 8.71 19.46 -1.70
C ILE A 64 9.84 18.43 -1.81
N GLU A 65 10.91 18.81 -2.52
CA GLU A 65 12.23 18.24 -2.27
C GLU A 65 12.59 18.59 -0.82
N GLY A 66 12.05 17.82 0.13
CA GLY A 66 12.78 17.57 1.36
C GLY A 66 14.18 17.11 0.96
N PRO A 67 15.23 17.42 1.75
CA PRO A 67 16.58 17.04 1.39
C PRO A 67 16.54 15.59 0.96
N LYS A 68 17.01 15.31 -0.27
CA LYS A 68 17.28 13.95 -0.71
C LYS A 68 18.24 13.43 0.35
N GLN A 69 17.70 12.73 1.35
CA GLN A 69 18.52 12.01 2.29
C GLN A 69 19.20 10.98 1.39
N ASP A 70 20.44 11.27 1.04
CA ASP A 70 21.35 10.27 0.51
C ASP A 70 21.16 9.06 1.41
N ARG A 71 20.62 7.97 0.83
CA ARG A 71 20.26 6.78 1.59
C ARG A 71 21.45 6.42 2.46
N ILE A 72 21.29 6.52 3.78
CA ILE A 72 22.33 6.05 4.70
C ILE A 72 22.46 4.56 4.39
N PRO A 73 23.63 4.05 3.97
CA PRO A 73 23.79 2.67 3.49
C PRO A 73 23.50 1.55 4.51
N SER A 74 22.95 1.90 5.70
CA SER A 74 22.80 1.05 6.87
C SER A 74 21.35 0.87 7.36
N GLU A 75 20.34 1.48 6.73
CA GLU A 75 18.95 1.19 7.09
C GLU A 75 18.51 -0.13 6.44
N LEU A 76 18.29 -1.14 7.27
CA LEU A 76 17.66 -2.39 6.85
C LEU A 76 16.25 -2.10 6.37
N VAL A 77 15.86 -2.72 5.25
CA VAL A 77 14.54 -2.52 4.63
C VAL A 77 13.86 -3.87 4.43
N TRP A 78 12.55 -3.90 4.67
CA TRP A 78 11.73 -5.10 4.50
C TRP A 78 11.33 -5.30 3.03
N TYR A 79 11.56 -6.52 2.53
CA TYR A 79 11.16 -6.97 1.19
C TYR A 79 10.23 -8.19 1.28
N TYR A 80 9.40 -8.36 0.25
CA TYR A 80 8.60 -9.56 0.02
C TYR A 80 8.88 -10.13 -1.38
N GLU A 81 8.75 -11.44 -1.50
CA GLU A 81 8.91 -12.12 -2.78
C GLU A 81 7.68 -11.92 -3.66
N GLY A 82 7.90 -11.52 -4.91
CA GLY A 82 6.89 -11.48 -5.96
C GLY A 82 7.28 -12.39 -7.13
N ARG A 83 6.45 -12.41 -8.19
CA ARG A 83 6.61 -13.33 -9.34
C ARG A 83 8.01 -13.37 -9.98
N ASN A 84 8.73 -12.26 -9.95
CA ASN A 84 10.04 -12.10 -10.61
C ASN A 84 11.04 -11.32 -9.74
N GLY A 85 11.07 -11.59 -8.43
CA GLY A 85 12.06 -11.00 -7.53
C GLY A 85 11.44 -10.30 -6.32
N TRP A 86 12.24 -9.45 -5.70
CA TRP A 86 11.94 -8.85 -4.40
C TRP A 86 11.31 -7.47 -4.55
N TRP A 87 10.22 -7.25 -3.84
CA TRP A 87 9.50 -5.99 -3.78
C TRP A 87 9.64 -5.40 -2.39
N GLN A 88 9.93 -4.12 -2.32
CA GLN A 88 10.00 -3.42 -1.04
C GLN A 88 8.58 -3.23 -0.49
N TYR A 89 8.39 -3.46 0.81
CA TYR A 89 7.17 -3.01 1.49
C TYR A 89 7.10 -1.47 1.46
N ASP A 90 5.88 -0.94 1.45
CA ASP A 90 5.70 0.49 1.69
C ASP A 90 6.14 0.86 3.11
N GLU A 91 6.49 2.13 3.31
CA GLU A 91 7.05 2.63 4.57
C GLU A 91 6.19 2.28 5.80
N ARG A 92 4.86 2.42 5.69
CA ARG A 92 3.96 2.17 6.83
C ARG A 92 3.95 0.70 7.21
N THR A 93 3.77 -0.17 6.21
CA THR A 93 3.79 -1.61 6.43
C THR A 93 5.16 -2.08 6.95
N ALA A 94 6.26 -1.56 6.39
CA ALA A 94 7.61 -1.88 6.84
C ALA A 94 7.82 -1.50 8.32
N ASN A 95 7.32 -0.34 8.76
CA ASN A 95 7.40 0.10 10.16
C ASN A 95 6.59 -0.82 11.10
N GLU A 96 5.42 -1.28 10.68
CA GLU A 96 4.63 -2.27 11.45
C GLU A 96 5.37 -3.60 11.60
N ILE A 97 6.00 -4.08 10.51
CA ILE A 97 6.79 -5.31 10.50
C ILE A 97 8.02 -5.18 11.40
N GLU A 98 8.78 -4.09 11.26
CA GLU A 98 9.97 -3.81 12.08
C GLU A 98 9.63 -3.70 13.57
N SER A 99 8.53 -3.02 13.91
CA SER A 99 8.06 -2.92 15.29
C SER A 99 7.74 -4.28 15.90
N ALA A 100 7.11 -5.18 15.14
CA ALA A 100 6.83 -6.53 15.61
C ALA A 100 8.08 -7.41 15.71
N PHE A 101 8.98 -7.30 14.74
CA PHE A 101 10.23 -8.05 14.70
C PHE A 101 11.18 -7.65 15.84
N SER A 102 11.36 -6.35 16.07
CA SER A 102 12.18 -5.82 17.18
C SER A 102 11.69 -6.24 18.57
N GLN A 103 10.40 -6.56 18.70
CA GLN A 103 9.81 -7.14 19.91
C GLN A 103 9.97 -8.67 20.01
N SER A 104 10.73 -9.29 19.10
CA SER A 104 10.95 -10.75 19.04
C SER A 104 9.65 -11.55 18.94
N LEU A 105 8.61 -10.99 18.31
CA LEU A 105 7.39 -11.76 18.00
C LEU A 105 7.72 -12.84 16.95
N SER A 106 6.97 -13.94 16.95
CA SER A 106 7.12 -14.99 15.94
C SER A 106 6.40 -14.67 14.63
N LYS A 107 5.41 -13.76 14.67
CA LYS A 107 4.65 -13.30 13.51
C LYS A 107 3.93 -11.98 13.80
N CYS A 108 3.54 -11.26 12.76
CA CYS A 108 2.58 -10.15 12.85
C CYS A 108 1.50 -10.24 11.76
N GLU A 109 0.42 -9.46 11.94
CA GLU A 109 -0.63 -9.30 10.95
C GLU A 109 -0.59 -7.87 10.39
N VAL A 110 -0.60 -7.75 9.06
CA VAL A 110 -0.57 -6.47 8.35
C VAL A 110 -1.71 -6.39 7.34
N PHE A 111 -2.24 -5.20 7.08
CA PHE A 111 -3.34 -4.97 6.15
C PHE A 111 -2.85 -4.29 4.86
N ILE A 112 -2.75 -5.06 3.77
CA ILE A 112 -2.16 -4.62 2.51
C ILE A 112 -3.22 -4.71 1.40
N ALA A 113 -3.51 -3.57 0.77
CA ALA A 113 -4.42 -3.49 -0.37
C ALA A 113 -5.74 -4.26 -0.19
N GLY A 114 -6.40 -4.06 0.96
CA GLY A 114 -7.71 -4.66 1.24
C GLY A 114 -7.67 -6.05 1.88
N HIS A 115 -6.50 -6.64 2.10
CA HIS A 115 -6.36 -8.02 2.57
C HIS A 115 -5.42 -8.10 3.78
N PHE A 116 -5.75 -9.00 4.71
CA PHE A 116 -4.89 -9.32 5.84
C PHE A 116 -3.84 -10.36 5.44
N TYR A 117 -2.58 -10.08 5.78
CA TYR A 117 -1.47 -11.00 5.62
C TYR A 117 -0.82 -11.25 6.97
N ILE A 118 -0.30 -12.46 7.14
CA ILE A 118 0.58 -12.83 8.24
C ILE A 118 2.01 -12.77 7.73
N ILE A 119 2.86 -12.01 8.42
CA ILE A 119 4.31 -12.07 8.24
C ILE A 119 4.84 -13.04 9.29
N ASP A 120 5.34 -14.18 8.84
CA ASP A 120 5.93 -15.22 9.70
C ASP A 120 7.44 -15.00 9.78
N PHE A 121 7.92 -14.62 10.97
CA PHE A 121 9.33 -14.32 11.21
C PHE A 121 10.18 -15.58 11.42
N VAL A 122 9.56 -16.73 11.65
CA VAL A 122 10.25 -18.01 11.79
C VAL A 122 10.57 -18.56 10.40
N ASN A 123 9.58 -18.54 9.51
CA ASN A 123 9.71 -19.03 8.14
C ASN A 123 10.14 -17.95 7.14
N MET A 124 10.24 -16.69 7.58
CA MET A 124 10.58 -15.52 6.78
C MET A 124 9.70 -15.39 5.52
N CYS A 125 8.40 -15.57 5.69
CA CYS A 125 7.45 -15.58 4.59
C CYS A 125 6.18 -14.77 4.89
N GLN A 126 5.51 -14.34 3.82
CA GLN A 126 4.22 -13.67 3.87
C GLN A 126 3.13 -14.68 3.47
N VAL A 127 2.07 -14.78 4.26
CA VAL A 127 0.92 -15.68 4.00
C VAL A 127 -0.36 -14.88 4.01
N CYS A 128 -1.22 -15.03 2.99
CA CYS A 128 -2.54 -14.40 3.00
C CYS A 128 -3.45 -15.10 4.02
N LYS A 129 -4.06 -14.33 4.92
CA LYS A 129 -4.85 -14.89 6.05
C LYS A 129 -6.23 -15.40 5.62
N TYR A 130 -6.86 -14.77 4.62
CA TYR A 130 -8.26 -15.05 4.25
C TYR A 130 -8.51 -15.30 2.76
N CYS A 131 -7.48 -15.58 1.94
CA CYS A 131 -7.68 -15.87 0.51
C CYS A 131 -8.43 -17.18 0.20
N PHE A 132 -8.82 -17.97 1.21
CA PHE A 132 -9.48 -19.27 1.02
C PHE A 132 -11.00 -19.23 0.80
N TYR A 133 -11.63 -18.05 0.76
CA TYR A 133 -13.10 -17.92 0.57
C TYR A 133 -13.55 -17.20 -0.70
N ILE A 134 -12.64 -16.85 -1.60
CA ILE A 134 -13.02 -16.31 -2.92
C ILE A 134 -12.92 -17.46 -3.93
N THR A 135 -13.88 -18.38 -3.89
CA THR A 135 -14.32 -18.99 -5.13
C THR A 135 -15.04 -17.88 -5.89
N ASP A 136 -14.42 -17.34 -6.92
CA ASP A 136 -15.09 -16.51 -7.91
C ASP A 136 -16.33 -17.28 -8.40
N SER A 137 -17.50 -16.74 -8.07
CA SER A 137 -18.76 -17.06 -8.71
C SER A 137 -19.46 -15.74 -8.90
N PHE A 138 -19.24 -15.13 -10.07
CA PHE A 138 -20.19 -14.57 -11.03
C PHE A 138 -19.48 -13.56 -11.95
#